data_AF-A0A1G8RHZ0-F1
#
_entry.id   AF-A0A1G8RHZ0-F1
#
_cell.length_a   1.000
_cell.length_b   1.000
_cell.length_c   1.000
_cell.angle_alpha   90.00
_cell.angle_beta   90.00
_cell.angle_gamma   90.00
#
_symmetry.space_group_name_H-M   'P 1'
#
loop_
_entity.id
_entity.type
_entity.pdbx_description
1 polymer ?
#
loop_
_entity_poly.entity_id
_entity_poly.type
_entity_poly.pdbx_seq_one_letter_code
_entity_poly.pdbx_strand_id
1 'polypeptide(L)'
;MKQSVLNILLCFVLIAAVVTMHDVFPDFSYRVPFTLLLVLAVLYIFSKAGIRKPASYKGISLLFLSLFLFTCVYHAVLSAVTGGGLFDNSYWIFLCVIYILAWLRVRFSFKGSSGTAL
;
A
#
# COMPACT_ATOMS: atom_id res chain seq x y z
N MET A 1 13.05 -17.46 -4.91
CA MET A 1 12.66 -16.30 -4.08
C MET A 1 11.73 -16.79 -2.97
N LYS A 2 11.90 -16.39 -1.71
CA LYS A 2 11.01 -16.84 -0.61
C LYS A 2 9.58 -16.30 -0.84
N GLN A 3 8.53 -17.10 -0.58
CA GLN A 3 7.13 -16.70 -0.79
C GLN A 3 6.78 -15.34 -0.16
N SER A 4 7.35 -15.05 1.02
CA SER A 4 7.16 -13.75 1.70
C SER A 4 7.70 -12.56 0.89
N VAL A 5 8.82 -12.72 0.18
CA VAL A 5 9.40 -11.67 -0.66
C VAL A 5 8.51 -11.42 -1.88
N LEU A 6 7.93 -12.47 -2.46
CA LEU A 6 7.00 -12.36 -3.58
C LEU A 6 5.73 -11.61 -3.17
N ASN A 7 5.16 -11.94 -2.00
CA ASN A 7 3.98 -11.24 -1.49
C ASN A 7 4.25 -9.76 -1.22
N ILE A 8 5.43 -9.42 -0.66
CA ILE A 8 5.82 -8.03 -0.43
C ILE A 8 5.97 -7.29 -1.76
N LEU A 9 6.65 -7.88 -2.75
CA LEU A 9 6.80 -7.29 -4.09
C LEU A 9 5.45 -7.05 -4.77
N LEU A 10 4.51 -7.99 -4.65
CA LEU A 10 3.16 -7.83 -5.19
C LEU A 10 2.43 -6.62 -4.59
N CYS A 11 2.63 -6.30 -3.31
CA CYS A 11 2.08 -5.07 -2.71
C CYS A 11 2.64 -3.81 -3.39
N PHE A 12 3.95 -3.75 -3.62
CA PHE A 12 4.58 -2.59 -4.27
C PHE A 12 4.15 -2.44 -5.74
N VAL A 13 4.09 -3.56 -6.47
CA VAL A 13 3.64 -3.57 -7.86
C VAL A 13 2.17 -3.15 -7.96
N LEU A 14 1.32 -3.63 -7.05
CA LEU A 14 -0.09 -3.23 -6.98
C LEU A 14 -0.22 -1.71 -6.78
N ILE A 15 0.52 -1.14 -5.82
CA ILE A 15 0.50 0.30 -5.57
C ILE A 15 0.97 1.07 -6.80
N ALA A 16 2.10 0.68 -7.39
CA ALA A 16 2.63 1.34 -8.57
C ALA A 16 1.62 1.32 -9.73
N ALA A 17 0.98 0.17 -9.98
CA ALA A 17 -0.03 0.03 -11.02
C ALA A 17 -1.23 0.94 -10.78
N VAL A 18 -1.73 0.99 -9.54
CA VAL A 18 -2.89 1.80 -9.18
C VAL A 18 -2.57 3.29 -9.22
N VAL A 19 -1.43 3.73 -8.66
CA VAL A 19 -1.00 5.13 -8.70
C VAL A 19 -0.81 5.58 -10.15
N THR A 20 -0.10 4.80 -10.96
CA THR A 20 0.08 5.07 -12.40
C THR A 20 -1.26 5.21 -13.12
N MET A 21 -2.19 4.30 -12.86
CA MET A 21 -3.50 4.32 -13.48
C MET A 21 -4.28 5.60 -13.12
N HIS A 22 -4.17 6.07 -11.88
CA HIS A 22 -4.87 7.26 -11.43
C HIS A 22 -4.18 8.56 -11.88
N ASP A 23 -2.86 8.59 -12.01
CA ASP A 23 -2.10 9.78 -12.44
C ASP A 23 -2.02 9.94 -13.96
N VAL A 24 -1.77 8.85 -14.68
CA VAL A 24 -1.49 8.91 -16.13
C VAL A 24 -2.77 8.87 -16.96
N PHE A 25 -3.82 8.24 -16.44
CA PHE A 25 -5.08 8.07 -17.17
C PHE A 25 -6.26 8.73 -16.43
N PRO A 26 -6.20 10.06 -16.17
CA PRO A 26 -7.14 10.77 -15.32
C PRO A 26 -8.58 10.85 -15.88
N ASP A 27 -8.85 10.34 -17.08
CA ASP A 27 -10.17 10.28 -17.71
C ASP A 27 -10.69 8.85 -17.96
N PHE A 28 -9.91 7.81 -17.65
CA PHE A 28 -10.33 6.43 -17.90
C PHE A 28 -11.53 6.03 -17.00
N SER A 29 -12.70 5.78 -17.58
CA SER A 29 -13.95 5.57 -16.81
C SER A 29 -13.93 4.34 -15.90
N TYR A 30 -13.06 3.37 -16.18
CA TYR A 30 -12.99 2.09 -15.46
C TYR A 30 -11.86 2.01 -14.43
N ARG A 31 -11.23 3.11 -14.03
CA ARG A 31 -10.13 3.11 -13.05
C ARG A 31 -10.51 2.44 -11.73
N VAL A 32 -11.63 2.84 -11.15
CA VAL A 32 -12.12 2.28 -9.87
C VAL A 32 -12.38 0.76 -9.97
N PRO A 33 -13.18 0.26 -10.94
CA PRO A 33 -13.40 -1.19 -11.06
C PRO A 33 -12.12 -1.96 -11.38
N PHE A 34 -11.18 -1.38 -12.14
CA PHE A 34 -9.90 -2.04 -12.44
C PHE A 34 -8.99 -2.11 -11.22
N THR A 35 -8.91 -1.04 -10.43
CA THR A 35 -8.23 -1.02 -9.12
C THR A 35 -8.79 -2.08 -8.18
N LEU A 36 -10.12 -2.20 -8.10
CA LEU A 36 -10.78 -3.25 -7.32
C LEU A 36 -10.39 -4.66 -7.80
N LEU A 37 -10.41 -4.89 -9.11
CA LEU A 37 -10.04 -6.18 -9.70
C LEU A 37 -8.58 -6.54 -9.41
N LEU A 38 -7.67 -5.56 -9.51
CA LEU A 38 -6.25 -5.70 -9.15
C LEU A 38 -6.07 -6.07 -7.68
N VAL A 39 -6.76 -5.38 -6.78
CA VAL A 39 -6.73 -5.68 -5.34
C VAL A 39 -7.24 -7.10 -5.07
N LEU A 40 -8.37 -7.49 -5.68
CA LEU A 40 -8.92 -8.84 -5.55
C LEU A 40 -7.97 -9.91 -6.07
N ALA A 41 -7.29 -9.68 -7.19
CA ALA A 41 -6.31 -10.60 -7.74
C ALA A 41 -5.13 -10.81 -6.79
N VAL A 42 -4.60 -9.74 -6.19
CA VAL A 42 -3.52 -9.84 -5.20
C VAL A 42 -3.97 -10.54 -3.93
N LEU A 43 -5.19 -10.24 -3.43
CA LEU A 43 -5.77 -10.93 -2.28
C LEU A 43 -5.98 -12.42 -2.56
N TYR A 44 -6.40 -12.79 -3.76
CA TYR A 44 -6.52 -14.18 -4.19
C TYR A 44 -5.17 -14.90 -4.17
N ILE A 45 -4.10 -14.26 -4.66
CA ILE A 45 -2.75 -14.81 -4.59
C ILE A 45 -2.32 -14.99 -3.13
N PHE A 46 -2.62 -14.01 -2.26
CA PHE A 46 -2.29 -14.09 -0.83
C PHE A 46 -3.05 -15.21 -0.12
N SER A 47 -4.32 -15.44 -0.46
CA SER A 47 -5.11 -16.53 0.14
C SER A 47 -4.55 -17.90 -0.26
N LYS A 48 -4.10 -18.05 -1.50
CA LYS A 48 -3.45 -19.27 -2.03
C LYS A 48 -2.04 -19.49 -1.50
N ALA A 49 -1.32 -18.42 -1.13
CA ALA A 49 0.07 -18.48 -0.69
C ALA A 49 0.28 -19.17 0.67
N GLY A 50 -0.79 -19.55 1.39
CA GLY A 50 -0.69 -20.30 2.64
C GLY A 50 0.22 -19.60 3.65
N ILE A 51 -0.19 -18.44 4.16
CA ILE A 51 0.57 -17.69 5.18
C ILE A 51 0.59 -18.53 6.48
N ARG A 52 1.55 -19.45 6.58
CA ARG A 52 1.67 -20.43 7.66
C ARG A 52 2.19 -19.85 8.97
N LYS A 53 2.66 -18.59 8.97
CA LYS A 53 3.15 -17.91 10.17
C LYS A 53 2.54 -16.51 10.28
N PRO A 54 1.98 -16.14 11.44
CA PRO A 54 1.56 -14.77 11.66
C PRO A 54 2.74 -13.83 11.42
N ALA A 55 2.55 -12.83 10.57
CA ALA A 55 3.61 -11.88 10.27
C ALA A 55 3.98 -11.12 11.55
N SER A 56 5.28 -10.97 11.80
CA SER A 56 5.75 -10.21 12.95
C SER A 56 5.20 -8.79 12.89
N TYR A 57 4.67 -8.32 14.01
CA TYR A 57 4.16 -6.97 14.17
C TYR A 57 5.14 -5.89 13.68
N LYS A 58 6.44 -6.04 14.01
CA LYS A 58 7.49 -5.13 13.53
C LYS A 58 7.57 -5.14 12.00
N GLY A 59 7.42 -6.31 11.38
CA GLY A 59 7.41 -6.47 9.93
C GLY A 59 6.19 -5.82 9.27
N ILE A 60 5.00 -5.94 9.86
CA ILE A 60 3.77 -5.29 9.35
C ILE A 60 3.88 -3.76 9.47
N SER A 61 4.37 -3.26 10.61
CA SER A 61 4.59 -1.82 10.80
C SER A 61 5.58 -1.28 9.77
N LEU A 62 6.71 -1.97 9.58
CA LEU A 62 7.72 -1.57 8.61
C LEU A 62 7.19 -1.65 7.18
N LEU A 63 6.37 -2.66 6.85
CA LEU A 63 5.71 -2.77 5.55
C LEU A 63 4.83 -1.56 5.26
N PHE A 64 3.92 -1.17 6.17
CA PHE A 64 3.06 0.00 5.95
C PHE A 64 3.87 1.30 5.80
N LEU A 65 4.92 1.48 6.59
CA LEU A 65 5.81 2.63 6.45
C LEU A 65 6.53 2.62 5.11
N SER A 66 7.02 1.47 4.66
CA SER A 66 7.67 1.33 3.35
C SER A 66 6.70 1.58 2.20
N LEU A 67 5.46 1.09 2.28
CA LEU A 67 4.43 1.34 1.26
C LEU A 67 4.08 2.83 1.22
N PHE A 68 3.97 3.50 2.36
CA PHE A 68 3.79 4.95 2.43
C PHE A 68 4.92 5.70 1.73
N LEU A 69 6.17 5.46 2.13
CA LEU A 69 7.33 6.14 1.55
C LEU A 69 7.44 5.87 0.05
N PHE A 70 7.23 4.63 -0.37
CA PHE A 70 7.23 4.26 -1.78
C PHE A 70 6.13 4.99 -2.56
N THR A 71 4.91 5.05 -2.04
CA THR A 71 3.78 5.73 -2.69
C THR A 71 4.07 7.22 -2.88
N CYS A 72 4.63 7.89 -1.87
CA CYS A 72 5.02 9.30 -1.95
C CYS A 72 6.13 9.54 -2.98
N VAL A 73 7.21 8.76 -2.92
CA VAL A 73 8.35 8.92 -3.83
C VAL A 73 7.93 8.59 -5.27
N TYR A 74 7.18 7.52 -5.45
CA TYR A 74 6.71 7.09 -6.77
C TYR A 74 5.81 8.13 -7.41
N HIS A 75 4.83 8.66 -6.68
CA HIS A 75 3.96 9.74 -7.14
C HIS A 75 4.74 11.00 -7.49
N ALA A 76 5.64 11.45 -6.62
CA ALA A 76 6.45 12.64 -6.88
C ALA A 76 7.31 12.50 -8.16
N VAL A 77 7.92 11.33 -8.37
CA VAL A 77 8.67 11.03 -9.60
C VAL A 77 7.73 11.00 -10.80
N LEU A 78 6.57 10.37 -10.67
CA LEU A 78 5.61 10.26 -11.77
C LEU A 78 5.07 11.63 -12.17
N SER A 79 4.66 12.47 -11.21
CA SER A 79 4.26 13.86 -11.44
C SER A 79 5.36 14.68 -12.13
N ALA A 80 6.62 14.51 -11.71
CA ALA A 80 7.74 15.21 -12.34
C ALA A 80 7.97 14.77 -13.80
N VAL A 81 7.76 13.49 -14.12
CA VAL A 81 7.93 12.95 -15.48
C VAL A 81 6.73 13.28 -16.39
N THR A 82 5.51 13.27 -15.85
CA THR A 82 4.29 13.55 -16.63
C THR A 82 3.95 15.04 -16.70
N GLY A 83 4.63 15.89 -15.91
CA GLY A 83 4.32 17.31 -15.79
C GLY A 83 3.04 17.60 -15.00
N GLY A 84 2.48 16.59 -14.31
CA GLY A 84 1.29 16.73 -13.47
C GLY A 84 1.58 17.42 -12.14
N GLY A 85 0.58 18.05 -11.53
CA GLY A 85 0.69 18.63 -10.21
C GLY A 85 0.76 17.57 -9.12
N LEU A 86 1.62 17.77 -8.12
CA LEU A 86 1.83 16.83 -7.02
C LEU A 86 0.56 16.62 -6.17
N PHE A 87 -0.36 17.59 -6.17
CA PHE A 87 -1.61 17.56 -5.42
C PHE A 87 -2.86 17.35 -6.28
N ASP A 88 -2.71 17.12 -7.59
CA ASP A 88 -3.85 16.95 -8.51
C ASP A 88 -4.54 15.59 -8.31
N ASN A 89 -3.81 14.62 -7.75
CA ASN A 89 -4.34 13.28 -7.47
C ASN A 89 -4.82 13.15 -6.02
N SER A 90 -6.12 13.37 -5.79
CA SER A 90 -6.76 13.16 -4.49
C SER A 90 -6.75 11.70 -4.01
N TYR A 91 -6.69 10.73 -4.93
CA TYR A 91 -6.60 9.31 -4.59
C TYR A 91 -5.26 8.95 -3.98
N TRP A 92 -4.15 9.52 -4.48
CA TRP A 92 -2.83 9.37 -3.87
C TRP A 92 -2.82 9.89 -2.43
N ILE A 93 -3.37 11.09 -2.19
CA ILE A 93 -3.48 11.68 -0.84
C ILE A 93 -4.25 10.73 0.09
N PHE A 94 -5.38 10.21 -0.39
CA PHE A 94 -6.19 9.25 0.36
C PHE A 94 -5.41 7.97 0.73
N LEU A 95 -4.67 7.38 -0.22
CA LEU A 95 -3.82 6.22 0.04
C LEU A 95 -2.75 6.52 1.11
N CYS A 96 -2.08 7.67 1.01
CA CYS A 96 -1.08 8.09 1.98
C CYS A 96 -1.66 8.18 3.40
N VAL A 97 -2.86 8.76 3.54
CA VAL A 97 -3.56 8.84 4.83
C VAL A 97 -3.87 7.43 5.36
N ILE A 98 -4.38 6.53 4.52
CA ILE A 98 -4.68 5.15 4.92
C ILE A 98 -3.42 4.42 5.39
N TYR A 99 -2.28 4.57 4.70
CA TYR A 99 -1.04 3.93 5.13
C TYR A 99 -0.51 4.48 6.46
N ILE A 100 -0.60 5.80 6.69
CA ILE A 100 -0.25 6.39 7.97
C ILE A 100 -1.17 5.88 9.08
N LEU A 101 -2.49 5.87 8.86
CA LEU A 101 -3.46 5.39 9.85
C LEU A 101 -3.26 3.90 10.16
N ALA A 102 -3.01 3.07 9.14
CA ALA A 102 -2.71 1.65 9.32
C ALA A 102 -1.40 1.47 10.11
N TRP A 103 -0.36 2.24 9.79
CA TRP A 103 0.91 2.22 10.50
C TRP A 103 0.75 2.64 11.97
N LEU A 104 0.01 3.72 12.24
CA LEU A 104 -0.27 4.20 13.60
C LEU A 104 -1.12 3.19 14.39
N ARG A 105 -2.18 2.63 13.79
CA ARG A 105 -3.01 1.59 14.41
C ARG A 105 -2.15 0.42 14.86
N VAL A 106 -1.28 -0.06 13.97
CA VAL A 106 -0.30 -1.09 14.33
C VAL A 106 0.50 -0.56 15.51
N ARG A 107 1.20 0.58 15.39
CA ARG A 107 2.07 1.18 16.45
C ARG A 107 1.42 1.27 17.84
N PHE A 108 0.18 1.73 17.93
CA PHE A 108 -0.50 1.97 19.21
C PHE A 108 -1.16 0.72 19.79
N SER A 109 -1.63 -0.21 18.95
CA SER A 109 -2.25 -1.45 19.43
C SER A 109 -1.26 -2.34 20.20
N PHE A 110 0.05 -2.22 19.94
CA PHE A 110 1.09 -2.88 20.73
C PHE A 110 1.44 -2.14 22.02
N LYS A 111 1.52 -0.80 21.97
CA LYS A 111 1.86 0.01 23.15
C LYS A 111 0.81 -0.13 24.26
N GLY A 112 -0.45 -0.37 23.91
CA GLY A 112 -1.52 -0.67 24.87
C GLY A 112 -1.45 -2.07 25.50
N SER A 113 -0.78 -3.04 24.87
CA SER A 113 -0.62 -4.41 25.41
C SER A 113 0.56 -4.55 26.35
N SER A 114 1.49 -3.60 26.36
CA SER A 114 2.64 -3.56 27.28
C SER A 114 2.39 -2.69 28.53
N GLY A 115 1.16 -2.17 28.71
CA GLY A 115 0.81 -1.21 29.76
C GLY A 115 -0.21 -1.69 30.80
N THR A 116 -0.66 -2.95 30.74
CA THR A 116 -1.59 -3.55 31.71
C THR A 116 -1.01 -4.82 32.31
N ALA A 117 0.01 -4.61 33.13
CA ALA A 117 0.44 -5.55 34.17
C ALA A 117 0.88 -4.70 35.37
N LEU A 118 -0.10 -4.10 36.04
CA LEU A 118 -0.03 -3.66 37.43
C LEU A 118 -1.15 -4.38 38.15
#